data_AF-A0A6M4YCE2-F1
#
_entry.id   AF-A0A6M4YCE2-F1
#
_cell.length_a   1.000
_cell.length_b   1.000
_cell.length_c   1.000
_cell.angle_alpha   90.00
_cell.angle_beta   90.00
_cell.angle_gamma   90.00
#
_symmetry.space_group_name_H-M   'P 1'
#
loop_
_entity.id
_entity.type
_entity.pdbx_description
1 polymer ?
#
loop_
_entity_poly.entity_id
_entity_poly.type
_entity_poly.pdbx_seq_one_letter_code
_entity_poly.pdbx_strand_id
1 'polypeptide(L)' 'MNLSIILTVTTSPSSSTAQIAQRISDDMTHLHQRLGDAVSDELGISISYLVEQFALLAAAYRSPAEREKHP' A
#
# COMPACT_ATOMS: atom_id res chain seq x y z
N MET A 1 -17.77 -14.01 12.20
CA MET A 1 -16.36 -13.87 12.65
C MET A 1 -15.97 -12.42 12.41
N ASN A 2 -15.33 -11.77 13.38
CA ASN A 2 -14.79 -10.43 13.19
C ASN A 2 -13.31 -10.55 12.87
N LEU A 3 -12.88 -9.97 11.74
CA LEU A 3 -11.48 -9.90 11.35
C LEU A 3 -10.99 -8.48 11.55
N SER A 4 -9.88 -8.31 12.28
CA SER A 4 -9.22 -7.02 12.46
C SER A 4 -7.79 -7.14 11.95
N ILE A 5 -7.41 -6.21 11.09
CA ILE A 5 -6.09 -6.16 10.46
C ILE A 5 -5.36 -4.95 11.05
N ILE A 6 -4.14 -5.17 11.54
CA ILE A 6 -3.25 -4.10 12.01
C ILE A 6 -2.06 -4.06 11.06
N LEU A 7 -1.83 -2.91 10.42
CA LEU A 7 -0.64 -2.63 9.64
C LEU A 7 0.35 -1.82 10.49
N THR A 8 1.55 -2.35 10.71
CA THR A 8 2.63 -1.64 11.40
C THR A 8 3.68 -1.23 10.38
N VAL A 9 3.87 0.08 10.22
CA VAL A 9 4.87 0.63 9.30
C VAL A 9 6.03 1.19 10.12
N THR A 10 7.21 0.61 9.94
CA THR A 10 8.46 1.14 10.53
C THR A 10 9.13 2.05 9.51
N THR A 11 9.22 3.34 9.81
CA THR A 11 9.86 4.33 8.94
C THR A 11 11.19 4.79 9.52
N SER A 12 12.10 5.20 8.65
CA SER A 12 13.32 5.91 9.05
C SER A 12 13.11 7.43 8.89
N PRO A 13 13.87 8.28 9.60
CA PRO A 13 13.75 9.74 9.49
C PRO A 13 13.94 10.28 8.06
N SER A 14 14.66 9.55 7.21
CA SER A 14 14.91 9.90 5.80
C SER A 14 13.86 9.35 4.83
N SER A 15 12.88 8.58 5.29
CA SER A 15 11.86 7.98 4.42
C SER A 15 10.92 9.06 3.89
N SER A 16 10.83 9.19 2.56
CA SER A 16 9.91 10.13 1.93
C SER A 16 8.47 9.65 2.03
N THR A 17 7.50 10.57 1.96
CA THR A 17 6.07 10.22 1.91
C THR A 17 5.77 9.26 0.77
N ALA A 18 6.43 9.41 -0.39
CA ALA A 18 6.28 8.50 -1.52
C ALA A 18 6.73 7.07 -1.20
N GLN A 19 7.89 6.91 -0.53
CA GLN A 19 8.40 5.60 -0.11
C GLN A 19 7.50 4.94 0.93
N ILE A 20 7.01 5.72 1.90
CA ILE A 20 6.10 5.22 2.93
C ILE A 20 4.79 4.76 2.30
N ALA A 21 4.20 5.57 1.43
CA ALA A 21 2.95 5.24 0.73
C ALA A 21 3.12 4.00 -0.17
N GLN A 22 4.23 3.91 -0.91
CA GLN A 22 4.49 2.75 -1.76
C GLN A 22 4.59 1.47 -0.93
N ARG A 23 5.34 1.50 0.18
CA ARG A 23 5.48 0.34 1.05
C ARG A 23 4.15 -0.13 1.64
N ILE A 24 3.28 0.81 2.03
CA ILE A 24 1.94 0.48 2.51
C ILE A 24 1.12 -0.20 1.40
N SER A 25 1.19 0.31 0.17
CA SER A 25 0.52 -0.31 -0.97
C SER A 25 1.00 -1.75 -1.17
N ASP A 26 2.33 -1.96 -1.19
CA ASP A 26 2.95 -3.28 -1.35
C ASP A 26 2.54 -4.25 -0.23
N ASP A 27 2.61 -3.83 1.03
CA ASP A 27 2.24 -4.65 2.19
C ASP A 27 0.76 -5.05 2.14
N MET A 28 -0.13 -4.15 1.68
CA MET A 28 -1.55 -4.43 1.51
C MET A 28 -1.85 -5.33 0.32
N THR A 29 -1.08 -5.24 -0.78
CA THR A 29 -1.15 -6.19 -1.90
C THR A 29 -0.76 -7.58 -1.43
N HIS A 30 0.32 -7.70 -0.66
CA HIS A 30 0.74 -8.97 -0.07
C HIS A 30 -0.32 -9.53 0.88
N LEU A 31 -0.94 -8.67 1.70
CA LEU A 31 -2.03 -9.09 2.56
C LEU A 31 -3.22 -9.62 1.75
N HIS A 32 -3.64 -8.92 0.69
CA HIS A 32 -4.74 -9.33 -0.18
C HIS A 32 -4.49 -10.71 -0.78
N GLN A 33 -3.28 -10.92 -1.32
CA GLN A 33 -2.86 -12.21 -1.89
C GLN A 33 -2.84 -13.34 -0.86
N ARG A 34 -2.38 -13.05 0.36
CA ARG A 34 -2.32 -14.06 1.45
C ARG A 34 -3.68 -14.44 1.98
N LEU A 35 -4.61 -13.49 2.02
CA LEU A 35 -5.98 -13.73 2.42
C LEU A 35 -6.74 -14.50 1.32
N GLY A 36 -6.42 -14.25 0.04
CA GLY A 36 -6.98 -14.98 -1.09
C GLY A 36 -8.51 -15.01 -1.05
N ASP A 37 -9.10 -16.15 -1.38
CA ASP A 37 -10.56 -16.37 -1.35
C ASP A 37 -11.11 -16.57 0.07
N ALA A 38 -10.27 -16.52 1.11
CA ALA A 38 -10.68 -16.79 2.49
C ALA A 38 -11.32 -15.58 3.20
N VAL A 39 -11.41 -14.44 2.54
CA VAL A 39 -12.08 -13.22 3.03
C VAL A 39 -13.35 -12.94 2.24
N SER A 40 -14.28 -12.18 2.84
CA SER A 40 -15.47 -11.73 2.10
C SER A 40 -15.07 -10.81 0.94
N ASP A 41 -15.88 -10.83 -0.11
CA ASP A 41 -15.73 -9.95 -1.28
C ASP A 41 -15.60 -8.48 -0.85
N GLU A 42 -16.42 -8.03 0.12
CA GLU A 42 -16.39 -6.67 0.65
C GLU A 42 -15.04 -6.30 1.27
N LEU A 43 -14.42 -7.22 2.01
CA LEU A 43 -13.11 -6.98 2.60
C LEU A 43 -12.01 -7.00 1.53
N GLY A 44 -12.08 -7.92 0.57
CA GLY A 44 -11.15 -7.96 -0.58
C GLY A 44 -11.20 -6.66 -1.40
N ILE A 45 -12.40 -6.15 -1.66
CA ILE A 45 -12.62 -4.85 -2.32
C ILE A 45 -12.04 -3.71 -1.48
N SER A 46 -12.28 -3.69 -0.17
CA SER A 46 -11.76 -2.65 0.72
C SER A 46 -10.23 -2.63 0.75
N ILE A 47 -9.58 -3.80 0.79
CA ILE A 47 -8.13 -3.92 0.72
C ILE A 47 -7.61 -3.44 -0.64
N SER A 48 -8.25 -3.84 -1.74
CA SER A 48 -7.89 -3.42 -3.10
C SER A 48 -7.97 -1.91 -3.27
N TYR A 49 -9.01 -1.27 -2.71
CA TYR A 49 -9.14 0.18 -2.70
C TYR A 49 -8.00 0.86 -1.94
N LEU A 50 -7.63 0.35 -0.76
CA LEU A 50 -6.50 0.90 0.02
C LEU A 50 -5.17 0.77 -0.75
N VAL A 51 -4.91 -0.38 -1.38
CA VAL A 51 -3.74 -0.60 -2.25
C VAL A 51 -3.66 0.51 -3.31
N GLU A 52 -4.76 0.77 -4.01
CA GLU A 52 -4.83 1.79 -5.06
C GLU A 52 -4.59 3.20 -4.51
N GLN A 53 -5.25 3.58 -3.40
CA GLN A 53 -5.09 4.91 -2.82
C GLN A 53 -3.65 5.20 -2.39
N PHE A 54 -2.97 4.22 -1.80
CA PHE A 54 -1.56 4.37 -1.43
C PHE A 54 -0.62 4.38 -2.63
N ALA A 55 -0.93 3.63 -3.70
CA ALA A 55 -0.17 3.69 -4.95
C ALA A 55 -0.30 5.08 -5.61
N LEU A 56 -1.51 5.65 -5.66
CA LEU A 56 -1.75 7.00 -6.16
C LEU A 56 -1.04 8.05 -5.31
N LEU A 57 -1.08 7.90 -3.99
CA LEU A 57 -0.37 8.79 -3.05
C LEU A 57 1.15 8.72 -3.29
N ALA A 58 1.69 7.51 -3.44
CA ALA A 58 3.11 7.33 -3.75
C ALA A 58 3.50 8.03 -5.06
N ALA A 59 2.66 7.89 -6.10
CA ALA A 59 2.88 8.53 -7.39
C ALA A 59 2.78 10.06 -7.32
N ALA A 60 1.87 10.60 -6.51
CA ALA A 60 1.67 12.03 -6.34
C ALA A 60 2.85 12.72 -5.63
N TYR A 61 3.47 12.04 -4.67
CA TYR A 61 4.62 12.56 -3.90
C TYR A 61 5.98 12.24 -4.53
N ARG A 62 6.02 11.43 -5.59
CA ARG A 62 7.27 11.11 -6.30
C ARG A 62 7.80 12.37 -6.97
N SER A 63 8.99 12.81 -6.58
CA SER A 63 9.60 14.04 -7.11
C SER A 63 9.89 13.91 -8.61
N PRO A 64 9.94 15.02 -9.39
CA PRO A 64 10.27 14.97 -10.82
C PRO A 64 11.62 14.26 -11.09
N ALA A 65 12.60 14.46 -10.23
CA ALA A 65 13.92 13.82 -10.31
C ALA A 65 13.89 12.29 -10.06
N GLU A 66 12.88 11.78 -9.35
CA GLU A 66 12.64 10.33 -9.20
C GLU A 66 11.82 9.75 -10.36
N ARG A 67 11.03 10.59 -11.06
CA ARG A 67 10.27 10.17 -12.25
C ARG A 67 11.17 9.97 -13.49
N GLU A 68 12.31 10.68 -13.57
CA GLU A 68 13.31 10.50 -14.65
C GLU A 68 14.28 9.32 -14.41
N LYS A 69 14.44 8.85 -13.17
CA LYS A 69 15.37 7.75 -12.85
C LYS A 69 14.82 6.34 -13.10
N HIS A 70 13.55 6.22 -13.46
CA HIS A 70 12.94 4.96 -13.86
C HIS A 70 12.40 5.06 -15.29
N PRO A 71 13.14 4.56 -16.29
CA PRO A 71 12.58 4.25 -17.61
C PRO A 71 11.59 3.08 -17.55
#